data_AF-A0A9P4GJP8-F1
#
_entry.id   AF-A0A9P4GJP8-F1
#
_cell.length_a   1.000
_cell.length_b   1.000
_cell.length_c   1.000
_cell.angle_alpha   90.00
_cell.angle_beta   90.00
_cell.angle_gamma   90.00
#
_symmetry.space_group_name_H-M   'P 1'
#
loop_
_entity.id
_entity.type
_entity.pdbx_description
1 polymer ?
#
loop_
_entity_poly.entity_id
_entity_poly.type
_entity_poly.pdbx_seq_one_letter_code
_entity_poly.pdbx_strand_id
1 'polypeptide(L)'
;DLSLPKNFNKPLTCFFWHQYGRCNKRDVDCAYAHWDTGFLAAGPIHLPASDSIAGKNAQTFTSLSSQDESGFAMKLVEIKEREYMLRLRELDVREKEKSIARREQDLAQSIRHRNKELGLREKRVARMEEASRSAGEG
;
A
#
# COMPACT_ATOMS: atom_id res chain seq x y z
N ASP A 1 -27.85 -18.71 -26.83
CA ASP A 1 -27.48 -17.47 -26.11
C ASP A 1 -26.49 -17.82 -25.01
N LEU A 2 -25.22 -17.48 -25.17
CA LEU A 2 -24.14 -17.81 -24.21
C LEU A 2 -24.12 -16.88 -22.99
N SER A 3 -25.09 -15.99 -22.85
CA SER A 3 -25.15 -15.04 -21.73
C SER A 3 -25.65 -15.65 -20.41
N LEU A 4 -26.35 -16.81 -20.46
CA LEU A 4 -26.95 -17.44 -19.29
C LEU A 4 -26.00 -18.46 -18.64
N PRO A 5 -25.90 -18.50 -17.30
CA PRO A 5 -25.09 -19.47 -16.56
C PRO A 5 -25.30 -20.93 -16.95
N LYS A 6 -26.53 -21.34 -17.32
CA LYS A 6 -26.82 -22.70 -17.80
C LYS A 6 -26.14 -23.08 -19.11
N ASN A 7 -25.63 -22.11 -19.87
CA ASN A 7 -24.99 -22.31 -21.18
C ASN A 7 -23.46 -22.13 -21.13
N PHE A 8 -22.87 -21.97 -19.94
CA PHE A 8 -21.41 -21.90 -19.78
C PHE A 8 -20.78 -23.30 -19.89
N ASN A 9 -19.46 -23.35 -20.14
CA ASN A 9 -18.70 -24.60 -20.13
C ASN A 9 -18.79 -25.36 -18.80
N LYS A 10 -19.06 -24.65 -17.70
CA LYS A 10 -19.41 -25.21 -16.39
C LYS A 10 -20.76 -24.62 -15.96
N PRO A 11 -21.88 -25.24 -16.35
CA PRO A 11 -23.20 -24.69 -16.08
C PRO A 11 -23.51 -24.78 -14.58
N LEU A 12 -24.28 -23.82 -14.07
CA LEU A 12 -24.69 -23.80 -12.68
C LEU A 12 -26.09 -24.39 -12.50
N THR A 13 -26.23 -25.35 -11.57
CA THR A 13 -27.51 -25.91 -11.12
C THR A 13 -28.35 -24.84 -10.43
N CYS A 14 -29.63 -24.75 -10.77
CA CYS A 14 -30.57 -23.85 -10.13
C CYS A 14 -30.77 -24.21 -8.65
N PHE A 15 -30.55 -23.23 -7.77
CA PHE A 15 -30.71 -23.39 -6.33
C PHE A 15 -32.10 -23.89 -5.93
N PHE A 16 -33.17 -23.25 -6.45
CA PHE A 16 -34.55 -23.61 -6.07
C PHE A 16 -34.95 -25.01 -6.54
N TRP A 17 -34.57 -25.38 -7.77
CA TRP A 17 -34.83 -26.71 -8.30
C TRP A 17 -34.10 -27.79 -7.51
N HIS A 18 -32.82 -27.58 -7.20
CA HIS A 18 -32.03 -28.53 -6.41
C HIS A 18 -32.54 -28.66 -4.96
N GLN A 19 -32.86 -27.54 -4.31
CA GLN A 19 -33.25 -27.51 -2.89
C GLN A 19 -34.69 -27.98 -2.65
N TYR A 20 -35.62 -27.64 -3.55
CA TYR A 20 -37.06 -27.87 -3.35
C TYR A 20 -37.67 -28.85 -4.36
N GLY A 21 -36.86 -29.38 -5.29
CA GLY A 21 -37.32 -30.21 -6.40
C GLY A 21 -38.12 -29.45 -7.46
N ARG A 22 -38.28 -28.12 -7.32
CA ARG A 22 -39.08 -27.28 -8.21
C ARG A 22 -38.58 -25.84 -8.26
N CYS A 23 -38.69 -25.22 -9.43
CA CYS A 23 -38.45 -23.79 -9.64
C CYS A 23 -39.71 -23.14 -10.21
N ASN A 24 -39.98 -21.89 -9.82
CA ASN A 24 -41.14 -21.14 -10.32
C ASN A 24 -40.97 -20.70 -11.79
N LYS A 25 -39.77 -20.83 -12.35
CA LYS A 25 -39.48 -20.58 -13.77
C LYS A 25 -39.49 -21.89 -14.54
N ARG A 26 -39.89 -21.85 -15.82
CA ARG A 26 -39.68 -22.98 -16.74
C ARG A 26 -38.19 -23.14 -17.03
N ASP A 27 -37.77 -24.34 -17.43
CA ASP A 27 -36.35 -24.62 -17.73
C ASP A 27 -35.76 -23.68 -18.80
N VAL A 28 -36.56 -23.34 -19.82
CA VAL A 28 -36.17 -22.37 -20.88
C VAL A 28 -36.00 -20.95 -20.34
N ASP A 29 -36.80 -20.52 -19.36
CA ASP A 29 -36.84 -19.16 -18.82
C ASP A 29 -35.91 -18.98 -17.59
N CYS A 30 -35.41 -20.08 -17.02
CA CYS A 30 -34.47 -20.04 -15.92
C CYS A 30 -33.05 -19.74 -16.44
N ALA A 31 -32.31 -18.88 -15.74
CA ALA A 31 -30.91 -18.60 -16.09
C ALA A 31 -29.96 -19.76 -15.72
N TYR A 32 -30.44 -20.68 -14.87
CA TYR A 32 -29.69 -21.80 -14.28
C TYR A 32 -30.30 -23.14 -14.73
N ALA A 33 -29.51 -24.21 -14.66
CA ALA A 33 -29.91 -25.54 -15.11
C ALA A 33 -30.87 -26.23 -14.13
N HIS A 34 -31.95 -26.87 -14.61
CA HIS A 34 -32.82 -27.76 -13.80
C HIS A 34 -32.39 -29.23 -13.89
N TRP A 35 -31.08 -29.47 -13.79
CA TRP A 35 -30.47 -30.77 -13.63
C TRP A 35 -29.18 -30.58 -12.84
N ASP A 36 -28.68 -31.64 -12.21
CA ASP A 36 -27.44 -31.56 -11.45
C ASP A 36 -26.22 -31.47 -12.37
N THR A 37 -25.51 -30.34 -12.30
CA THR A 37 -24.27 -30.08 -13.04
C THR A 37 -23.01 -30.27 -12.19
N GLY A 38 -23.16 -30.58 -10.90
CA GLY A 38 -22.08 -30.59 -9.91
C GLY A 38 -21.66 -29.19 -9.42
N PHE A 39 -22.25 -28.11 -9.94
CA PHE A 39 -21.95 -26.73 -9.53
C PHE A 39 -23.23 -25.99 -9.15
N LEU A 40 -23.54 -25.92 -7.86
CA LEU A 40 -24.76 -25.29 -7.37
C LEU A 40 -24.68 -23.75 -7.38
N ALA A 41 -25.70 -23.08 -7.90
CA ALA A 41 -25.84 -21.63 -7.79
C ALA A 41 -26.10 -21.19 -6.34
N ALA A 42 -25.61 -20.01 -5.97
CA ALA A 42 -25.86 -19.44 -4.64
C ALA A 42 -27.36 -19.14 -4.42
N GLY A 43 -27.85 -19.38 -3.21
CA GLY A 43 -29.22 -19.03 -2.81
C GLY A 43 -29.44 -17.51 -2.71
N PRO A 44 -30.70 -17.05 -2.74
CA PRO A 44 -31.01 -15.63 -2.58
C PRO A 44 -30.56 -15.13 -1.21
N ILE A 45 -29.84 -14.00 -1.18
CA ILE A 45 -29.47 -13.31 0.06
C ILE A 45 -30.56 -12.28 0.34
N HIS A 46 -31.27 -12.43 1.47
CA HIS A 46 -32.20 -11.42 1.94
C HIS A 46 -31.42 -10.29 2.63
N LEU A 47 -31.13 -9.21 1.90
CA LEU A 47 -30.67 -7.97 2.53
C LEU A 47 -31.89 -7.13 2.94
N PRO A 48 -32.07 -6.80 4.24
CA PRO A 48 -33.09 -5.84 4.65
C PRO A 48 -32.69 -4.46 4.12
N ALA A 49 -33.33 -4.04 3.03
CA ALA A 49 -33.26 -2.72 2.40
C ALA A 49 -31.85 -2.12 2.28
N SER A 50 -31.15 -2.46 1.19
CA SER A 50 -30.04 -1.67 0.67
C SER A 50 -29.95 -1.92 -0.82
N ASP A 51 -29.82 -0.84 -1.59
CA ASP A 51 -29.73 -0.83 -3.05
C ASP A 51 -28.83 -1.96 -3.57
N SER A 52 -29.24 -2.59 -4.66
CA SER A 52 -28.58 -3.77 -5.22
C SER A 52 -27.10 -3.50 -5.51
N ILE A 53 -26.19 -4.07 -4.71
CA ILE A 53 -24.75 -4.06 -5.00
C ILE A 53 -24.48 -5.18 -6.00
N ALA A 54 -24.34 -4.84 -7.28
CA ALA A 54 -23.95 -5.76 -8.33
C ALA A 54 -22.41 -5.88 -8.44
N GLY A 55 -21.89 -7.10 -8.51
CA GLY A 55 -20.50 -7.40 -8.88
C GLY A 55 -19.57 -7.80 -7.74
N LYS A 56 -18.25 -7.85 -8.05
CA LYS A 56 -17.14 -8.34 -7.21
C LYS A 56 -17.08 -7.75 -5.79
N ASN A 57 -17.80 -6.67 -5.54
CA ASN A 57 -17.86 -5.97 -4.26
C ASN A 57 -18.75 -6.66 -3.20
N ALA A 58 -19.54 -7.67 -3.59
CA ALA A 58 -20.31 -8.47 -2.62
C ALA A 58 -19.41 -9.36 -1.74
N GLN A 59 -18.31 -9.87 -2.30
CA GLN A 59 -17.39 -10.80 -1.61
C GLN A 59 -16.63 -10.10 -0.46
N THR A 60 -16.32 -8.81 -0.61
CA THR A 60 -15.68 -7.99 0.42
C THR A 60 -16.59 -7.76 1.63
N PHE A 61 -17.90 -7.67 1.41
CA PHE A 61 -18.86 -7.47 2.50
C PHE A 61 -19.17 -8.77 3.23
N THR A 62 -19.30 -9.89 2.52
CA THR A 62 -19.50 -11.21 3.15
C THR A 62 -18.33 -11.61 4.05
N SER A 63 -17.09 -11.24 3.70
CA SER A 63 -15.91 -11.53 4.52
C SER A 63 -15.80 -10.68 5.80
N LEU A 64 -16.59 -9.60 5.92
CA LEU A 64 -16.70 -8.79 7.14
C LEU A 64 -17.79 -9.33 8.09
N SER A 65 -18.81 -9.99 7.56
CA SER A 65 -19.94 -10.48 8.35
C SER A 65 -19.67 -11.77 9.12
N SER A 66 -18.55 -12.46 8.86
CA SER A 66 -18.13 -13.69 9.55
C SER A 66 -16.88 -13.50 10.43
N GLN A 67 -16.55 -12.26 10.82
CA GLN A 67 -15.44 -12.01 11.74
C GLN A 67 -15.89 -12.21 13.18
N ASP A 68 -15.44 -13.30 13.79
CA ASP A 68 -15.52 -13.51 15.25
C ASP A 68 -15.00 -12.25 15.98
N GLU A 69 -15.77 -11.76 16.95
CA GLU A 69 -15.42 -10.62 17.83
C GLU A 69 -14.00 -10.73 18.44
N SER A 70 -13.50 -11.96 18.60
CA SER A 70 -12.14 -12.25 19.10
C SER A 70 -11.03 -11.77 18.15
N GLY A 71 -11.24 -11.85 16.83
CA GLY A 71 -10.22 -11.46 15.84
C GLY A 71 -9.98 -9.95 15.78
N PHE A 72 -11.01 -9.15 16.04
CA PHE A 72 -10.91 -7.70 16.07
C PHE A 72 -10.10 -7.21 17.27
N ALA A 73 -10.31 -7.81 18.44
CA ALA A 73 -9.58 -7.48 19.66
C ALA A 73 -8.06 -7.75 19.50
N MET A 74 -7.68 -8.87 18.91
CA MET A 74 -6.27 -9.19 18.63
C MET A 74 -5.63 -8.20 17.65
N LYS A 75 -6.34 -7.83 16.59
CA LYS A 75 -5.84 -6.85 15.61
C LYS A 75 -5.67 -5.46 16.22
N LEU A 76 -6.54 -5.07 17.14
CA LEU A 76 -6.39 -3.80 17.86
C LEU A 76 -5.16 -3.79 18.77
N VAL A 77 -4.84 -4.92 19.42
CA VAL A 77 -3.61 -5.06 20.22
C VAL A 77 -2.37 -4.95 19.33
N GLU A 78 -2.34 -5.67 18.20
CA GLU A 78 -1.24 -5.62 17.23
C GLU A 78 -1.03 -4.20 16.69
N ILE A 79 -2.12 -3.48 16.39
CA ILE A 79 -2.06 -2.08 15.94
C ILE A 79 -1.43 -1.20 17.02
N LYS A 80 -1.86 -1.33 18.28
CA LYS A 80 -1.32 -0.53 19.40
C LYS A 80 0.17 -0.79 19.64
N GLU A 81 0.60 -2.05 19.57
CA GLU A 81 2.01 -2.41 19.70
C GLU A 81 2.83 -1.80 18.57
N ARG A 82 2.32 -1.86 17.33
CA ARG A 82 2.97 -1.26 16.17
C ARG A 82 3.04 0.27 16.28
N GLU A 83 1.99 0.93 16.73
CA GLU A 83 1.97 2.38 16.99
C GLU A 83 3.00 2.78 18.03
N TYR A 84 3.13 2.01 19.11
CA TYR A 84 4.16 2.24 20.13
C TYR A 84 5.58 2.14 19.56
N MET A 85 5.85 1.09 18.78
CA MET A 85 7.15 0.89 18.14
C MET A 85 7.47 2.01 17.14
N LEU A 86 6.48 2.48 16.38
CA LEU A 86 6.65 3.62 15.47
C LEU A 86 6.99 4.89 16.25
N ARG A 87 6.33 5.15 17.38
CA ARG A 87 6.63 6.31 18.23
C ARG A 87 8.06 6.29 18.77
N LEU A 88 8.55 5.13 19.21
CA LEU A 88 9.95 5.00 19.64
C LEU A 88 10.93 5.27 18.49
N ARG A 89 10.62 4.75 17.29
CA ARG A 89 11.46 4.95 16.11
C ARG A 89 11.48 6.42 15.67
N GLU A 90 10.37 7.13 15.77
CA GLU A 90 10.31 8.58 15.49
C GLU A 90 11.22 9.38 16.44
N LEU A 91 11.31 9.00 17.71
CA LEU A 91 12.20 9.66 18.67
C LEU A 91 13.67 9.42 18.35
N ASP A 92 14.05 8.17 18.03
CA ASP A 92 15.41 7.81 17.61
C ASP A 92 15.84 8.55 16.34
N VAL A 93 14.94 8.62 15.34
CA VAL A 93 15.19 9.38 14.11
C VAL A 93 15.41 10.86 14.43
N ARG A 94 14.56 11.47 15.27
CA ARG A 94 14.70 12.87 15.67
C ARG A 94 16.03 13.15 16.40
N GLU A 95 16.50 12.22 17.22
CA GLU A 95 17.79 12.36 17.89
C GLU A 95 18.96 12.25 16.89
N LYS A 96 18.87 11.32 15.95
CA LYS A 96 19.85 11.16 14.86
C LYS A 96 19.90 12.40 13.98
N GLU A 97 18.76 12.98 13.63
CA GLU A 97 18.68 14.24 12.87
C GLU A 97 19.42 15.38 13.59
N LYS A 98 19.22 15.53 14.90
CA LYS A 98 19.97 16.52 15.70
C LYS A 98 21.48 16.25 15.70
N SER A 99 21.87 14.99 15.77
CA SER A 99 23.29 14.59 15.72
C SER A 99 23.92 14.91 14.36
N ILE A 100 23.21 14.61 13.28
CA ILE A 100 23.63 14.92 11.91
C ILE A 100 23.73 16.43 11.71
N ALA A 101 22.73 17.21 12.12
CA ALA A 101 22.73 18.66 11.99
C ALA A 101 23.95 19.31 12.68
N ARG A 102 24.34 18.83 13.87
CA ARG A 102 25.57 19.28 14.56
C ARG A 102 26.82 18.97 13.74
N ARG A 103 26.94 17.73 13.25
CA ARG A 103 28.10 17.33 12.42
C ARG A 103 28.18 18.15 11.13
N GLU A 104 27.05 18.43 10.50
CA GLU A 104 26.99 19.27 9.30
C GLU A 104 27.46 20.70 9.60
N GLN A 105 27.05 21.27 10.74
CA GLN A 105 27.51 22.58 11.17
C GLN A 105 29.03 22.62 11.40
N ASP A 106 29.58 21.61 12.09
CA ASP A 106 31.01 21.49 12.36
C ASP A 106 31.81 21.35 11.06
N LEU A 107 31.33 20.50 10.14
CA LEU A 107 31.93 20.34 8.82
C LEU A 107 31.88 21.64 8.01
N ALA A 108 30.75 22.33 8.00
CA ALA A 108 30.62 23.63 7.32
C ALA A 108 31.59 24.67 7.89
N GLN A 109 31.78 24.71 9.21
CA GLN A 109 32.75 25.59 9.85
C GLN A 109 34.19 25.23 9.45
N SER A 110 34.52 23.94 9.46
CA SER A 110 35.84 23.44 9.04
C SER A 110 36.15 23.79 7.58
N ILE A 111 35.18 23.59 6.67
CA ILE A 111 35.30 23.96 5.24
C ILE A 111 35.53 25.46 5.10
N ARG A 112 34.77 26.30 5.81
CA ARG A 112 34.97 27.77 5.79
C ARG A 112 36.38 28.16 6.23
N HIS A 113 36.88 27.57 7.32
CA HIS A 113 38.23 27.84 7.80
C HIS A 113 39.29 27.43 6.75
N ARG A 114 39.15 26.23 6.18
CA ARG A 114 40.09 25.71 5.19
C ARG A 114 40.09 26.52 3.89
N ASN A 115 38.93 26.96 3.42
CA ASN A 115 38.82 27.82 2.24
C ASN A 115 39.49 29.19 2.47
N LYS A 116 39.34 29.76 3.69
CA LYS A 116 40.04 31.00 4.06
C LYS A 116 41.55 30.82 4.04
N GLU A 117 42.05 29.70 4.59
CA GLU A 117 43.48 29.39 4.59
C GLU A 117 44.02 29.21 3.17
N LEU A 118 43.32 28.46 2.32
CA LEU A 118 43.68 28.27 0.91
C LEU A 118 43.73 29.61 0.17
N GLY A 119 42.73 30.48 0.32
CA GLY A 119 42.75 31.80 -0.32
C GLY A 119 43.92 32.69 0.14
N LEU A 120 44.37 32.57 1.39
CA LEU A 120 45.58 33.27 1.85
C LEU A 120 46.86 32.69 1.24
N ARG A 121 46.94 31.36 1.10
CA ARG A 121 48.06 30.68 0.45
C ARG A 121 48.15 31.04 -1.03
N GLU A 122 47.02 31.04 -1.74
CA GLU A 122 46.92 31.46 -3.15
C GLU A 122 47.41 32.89 -3.36
N LYS A 123 46.96 33.84 -2.52
CA LYS A 123 47.46 35.23 -2.55
C LYS A 123 48.96 35.35 -2.27
N ARG A 124 49.53 34.46 -1.47
CA ARG A 124 50.97 34.44 -1.21
C ARG A 124 51.72 33.94 -2.44
N VAL A 125 51.26 32.83 -3.04
CA VAL A 125 51.84 32.27 -4.27
C VAL A 125 51.79 33.27 -5.41
N ALA A 126 50.63 33.89 -5.66
CA ALA A 126 50.48 34.90 -6.71
C ALA A 126 51.49 36.06 -6.59
N ARG A 127 51.71 36.57 -5.37
CA ARG A 127 52.71 37.63 -5.11
C ARG A 127 54.15 37.16 -5.35
N MET A 128 54.47 35.91 -5.00
CA MET A 128 55.80 35.35 -5.28
C MET A 128 56.03 35.15 -6.79
N GLU A 129 55.01 34.68 -7.51
CA GLU A 129 55.07 34.52 -8.96
C GLU A 129 55.23 35.87 -9.68
N GLU A 130 54.48 36.90 -9.27
CA GLU A 130 54.59 38.25 -9.80
C GLU A 130 55.99 38.84 -9.56
N ALA A 131 56.51 38.74 -8.33
CA ALA A 131 57.86 39.18 -8.02
C ALA A 131 58.94 38.46 -8.86
N SER A 132 58.75 37.15 -9.10
CA SER A 132 59.67 36.36 -9.92
C SER A 132 59.63 36.75 -11.40
N ARG A 133 58.44 37.10 -11.93
CA ARG A 133 58.30 37.62 -13.31
C ARG A 133 58.99 38.96 -13.47
N SER A 134 58.76 39.90 -12.56
CA SER A 134 59.39 41.22 -12.59
C SER A 134 60.92 41.18 -12.46
N ALA A 135 61.47 40.18 -11.75
CA ALA A 135 62.93 40.00 -11.65
C ALA A 135 63.58 39.38 -12.89
N GLY A 136 62.80 38.76 -13.79
CA GLY A 136 63.31 38.14 -15.02
C GLY A 136 63.29 39.05 -16.26
N GLU A 137 62.67 40.23 -16.17
CA GLU A 137 62.54 41.20 -17.26
C GLU A 137 63.56 42.36 -17.19
N GLY A 138 64.43 42.39 -16.17
CA GLY A 138 65.49 43.40 -15.98
C GLY A 138 66.89 42.82 -16.15
#